data_AF-A0A9E1Q7N0-F1
#
_entry.id   AF-A0A9E1Q7N0-F1
#
_cell.length_a   1.000
_cell.length_b   1.000
_cell.length_c   1.000
_cell.angle_alpha   90.00
_cell.angle_beta   90.00
_cell.angle_gamma   90.00
#
_symmetry.space_group_name_H-M   'P 1'
#
loop_
_entity.id
_entity.type
_entity.pdbx_description
1 polymer ?
#
loop_
_entity_poly.entity_id
_entity_poly.type
_entity_poly.pdbx_seq_one_letter_code
_entity_poly.pdbx_strand_id
1 'polypeptide(L)'
;MLIIYNNLKSLLTLILFTYSLTIVGQQPAYIIMDGCSDPTACNYDPTVGEDEDDDSCDYETCAGCTDSTACNYDVVNTIDDGSCVFGNEVNITIGGGFWDSEISWSVLINDIAVASGGSGSQDFCIVDGCYTLYLADSFSDGWNNAIYTLTDLATGSVIMTGSLDTAANGDGSSYGEDYFAINSTDCGFGCTDNLACNYDPDATQDVGTCNFDCVGCMDDASCNYDSTALQDDGSCLQNDICGVCGGDDSTCSGCTDIASCNYDSTALQDDDSCEYDSCSGCTDISACNFDENAIIDGDCIFSDPICGCYEINFSVTDSLSGGESSDTFENTGTGTISNVTIDLYFDNYLNNGSWPSDMVIQIGSPDGTCIEFGGYNYASGVCASQGNFLSVYPATWQVSTAGLYNAVVDLSGAEVSGDGDWTLTIVNGWTASSGAGFVTSISLSGICPYEFTELLGCTDFTACNYEPSANTEDGSCLYSVDAIGVCGGDCESDSDNDGICDLQLCVEDLNSDGIISVQDILTLLSDFGCNSMCEYDLNLDGAVSIVDLLMMLQAFGSLCDIP
;
A
#
# COMPACT_ATOMS: atom_id res chain seq x y z
N MET A 1 -5.18 95.83 136.02
CA MET A 1 -5.97 95.33 134.88
C MET A 1 -5.36 94.04 134.29
N LEU A 2 -4.89 93.13 135.17
CA LEU A 2 -4.56 91.72 134.90
C LEU A 2 -5.83 90.85 134.82
N ILE A 3 -7.01 91.40 134.49
CA ILE A 3 -8.26 90.62 134.60
C ILE A 3 -9.14 90.80 133.36
N ILE A 4 -9.24 91.98 132.73
CA ILE A 4 -10.29 92.15 131.71
C ILE A 4 -9.86 91.67 130.32
N TYR A 5 -8.60 91.88 129.89
CA TYR A 5 -8.22 91.53 128.51
C TYR A 5 -7.84 90.05 128.32
N ASN A 6 -7.20 89.41 129.32
CA ASN A 6 -6.96 87.96 129.28
C ASN A 6 -8.24 87.13 129.46
N ASN A 7 -9.32 87.71 130.03
CA ASN A 7 -10.62 87.03 130.13
C ASN A 7 -11.41 87.02 128.81
N LEU A 8 -11.18 87.93 127.86
CA LEU A 8 -11.76 87.81 126.51
C LEU A 8 -11.09 86.71 125.67
N LYS A 9 -9.77 86.49 125.89
CA LYS A 9 -8.99 85.42 125.23
C LYS A 9 -9.31 84.01 125.78
N SER A 10 -9.95 83.92 126.94
CA SER A 10 -10.38 82.64 127.53
C SER A 10 -11.87 82.34 127.35
N LEU A 11 -12.73 83.37 127.22
CA LEU A 11 -14.18 83.18 127.01
C LEU A 11 -14.51 82.76 125.56
N LEU A 12 -13.76 83.24 124.56
CA LEU A 12 -13.97 82.85 123.15
C LEU A 12 -13.50 81.42 122.86
N THR A 13 -12.47 80.96 123.59
CA THR A 13 -11.86 79.63 123.42
C THR A 13 -12.65 78.53 124.15
N LEU A 14 -13.42 78.88 125.18
CA LEU A 14 -14.27 77.94 125.93
C LEU A 14 -15.66 77.74 125.29
N ILE A 15 -16.15 78.73 124.53
CA ILE A 15 -17.50 78.67 123.92
C ILE A 15 -17.51 77.93 122.58
N LEU A 16 -16.38 77.86 121.85
CA LEU A 16 -16.25 76.96 120.70
C LEU A 16 -16.03 75.50 121.12
N PHE A 17 -15.72 75.25 122.40
CA PHE A 17 -15.56 73.90 122.95
C PHE A 17 -16.88 73.24 123.38
N THR A 18 -18.01 73.95 123.33
CA THR A 18 -19.28 73.44 123.87
C THR A 18 -20.40 73.22 122.84
N TYR A 19 -20.13 73.32 121.53
CA TYR A 19 -21.19 73.19 120.51
C TYR A 19 -21.00 72.15 119.40
N SER A 20 -20.07 71.19 119.52
CA SER A 20 -20.12 70.01 118.64
C SER A 20 -19.51 68.76 119.28
N LEU A 21 -19.93 68.42 120.51
CA LEU A 21 -20.00 67.02 120.91
C LEU A 21 -21.14 66.39 120.10
N THR A 22 -20.79 65.79 118.96
CA THR A 22 -21.52 64.79 118.16
C THR A 22 -20.68 64.65 116.89
N ILE A 23 -19.75 63.71 116.79
CA ILE A 23 -20.02 62.31 116.44
C ILE A 23 -18.74 61.51 116.71
N VAL A 24 -18.95 60.32 117.28
CA VAL A 24 -17.99 59.26 117.55
C VAL A 24 -17.62 58.55 116.24
N GLY A 25 -16.33 58.23 116.06
CA GLY A 25 -15.84 57.05 115.33
C GLY A 25 -16.00 57.01 113.80
N GLN A 26 -14.86 57.10 113.09
CA GLN A 26 -14.37 56.21 112.01
C GLN A 26 -13.34 56.97 111.16
N GLN A 27 -12.10 56.48 111.12
CA GLN A 27 -11.06 56.91 110.17
C GLN A 27 -11.50 56.48 108.75
N PRO A 28 -11.25 57.24 107.67
CA PRO A 28 -11.42 56.72 106.33
C PRO A 28 -10.36 55.64 106.08
N ALA A 29 -10.80 54.45 105.65
CA ALA A 29 -9.92 53.38 105.21
C ALA A 29 -9.18 53.80 103.93
N TYR A 30 -7.85 53.69 103.96
CA TYR A 30 -7.02 53.61 102.75
C TYR A 30 -7.19 52.19 102.19
N ILE A 31 -7.57 52.07 100.92
CA ILE A 31 -7.59 50.79 100.22
C ILE A 31 -6.14 50.51 99.85
N ILE A 32 -5.54 49.49 100.46
CA ILE A 32 -4.28 48.91 99.96
C ILE A 32 -4.69 47.99 98.81
N MET A 33 -4.12 48.21 97.61
CA MET A 33 -4.22 47.27 96.49
C MET A 33 -2.90 46.50 96.46
N ASP A 34 -2.87 45.31 97.07
CA ASP A 34 -1.71 44.40 97.03
C ASP A 34 -1.61 43.75 95.63
N GLY A 35 -0.41 43.71 95.04
CA GLY A 35 -0.15 43.02 93.76
C GLY A 35 1.23 43.30 93.16
N CYS A 36 1.51 42.76 91.97
CA CYS A 36 2.81 42.91 91.30
C CYS A 36 2.94 44.25 90.57
N SER A 37 3.95 45.04 90.93
CA SER A 37 4.26 46.33 90.30
C SER A 37 5.28 46.23 89.15
N ASP A 38 5.92 45.07 88.95
CA ASP A 38 6.94 44.87 87.92
C ASP A 38 6.30 44.67 86.53
N PRO A 39 6.51 45.59 85.57
CA PRO A 39 5.97 45.48 84.21
C PRO A 39 6.54 44.30 83.39
N THR A 40 7.54 43.58 83.92
CA THR A 40 8.14 42.39 83.29
C THR A 40 7.57 41.07 83.81
N ALA A 41 6.68 41.10 84.80
CA ALA A 41 6.03 39.91 85.35
C ALA A 41 4.71 39.56 84.64
N CYS A 42 4.37 38.28 84.63
CA CYS A 42 3.17 37.70 84.02
C CYS A 42 1.86 38.21 84.63
N ASN A 43 1.87 38.57 85.91
CA ASN A 43 0.71 39.09 86.65
C ASN A 43 0.84 40.59 86.98
N TYR A 44 1.59 41.35 86.17
CA TYR A 44 1.72 42.79 86.31
C TYR A 44 0.36 43.50 86.37
N ASP A 45 0.15 44.33 87.40
CA ASP A 45 -1.02 45.19 87.52
C ASP A 45 -0.60 46.68 87.54
N PRO A 46 -0.91 47.46 86.49
CA PRO A 46 -0.54 48.88 86.41
C PRO A 46 -1.26 49.78 87.43
N THR A 47 -2.19 49.23 88.23
CA THR A 47 -2.87 49.95 89.31
C THR A 47 -2.15 49.87 90.66
N VAL A 48 -1.15 48.99 90.77
CA VAL A 48 -0.27 48.89 91.94
C VAL A 48 0.88 49.89 91.79
N GLY A 49 1.10 50.71 92.82
CA GLY A 49 2.21 51.67 92.84
C GLY A 49 3.55 51.01 93.17
N GLU A 50 4.67 51.60 92.75
CA GLU A 50 6.04 51.09 93.02
C GLU A 50 6.36 50.91 94.53
N ASP A 51 5.63 51.61 95.41
CA ASP A 51 5.77 51.52 96.87
C ASP A 51 4.80 50.50 97.52
N GLU A 52 3.98 49.81 96.71
CA GLU A 52 2.90 48.90 97.14
C GLU A 52 3.06 47.45 96.59
N ASP A 53 4.25 47.09 96.07
CA ASP A 53 4.57 45.74 95.60
C ASP A 53 4.66 44.73 96.76
N ASP A 54 3.93 43.61 96.68
CA ASP A 54 3.85 42.58 97.70
C ASP A 54 4.72 41.34 97.43
N ASP A 55 5.70 41.45 96.52
CA ASP A 55 6.56 40.35 96.05
C ASP A 55 5.75 39.21 95.38
N SER A 56 4.52 39.47 94.90
CA SER A 56 3.69 38.47 94.22
C SER A 56 3.99 38.29 92.73
N CYS A 57 5.01 38.95 92.19
CA CYS A 57 5.36 38.89 90.77
C CYS A 57 5.69 37.46 90.29
N ASP A 58 4.94 37.01 89.29
CA ASP A 58 5.07 35.72 88.63
C ASP A 58 5.89 35.88 87.34
N TYR A 59 6.96 35.12 87.20
CA TYR A 59 7.83 35.14 86.01
C TYR A 59 7.85 33.81 85.27
N GLU A 60 7.05 32.82 85.69
CA GLU A 60 7.10 31.46 85.14
C GLU A 60 5.85 31.13 84.31
N THR A 61 4.68 31.67 84.63
CA THR A 61 3.42 31.23 83.98
C THR A 61 3.22 31.74 82.56
N CYS A 62 3.97 32.76 82.15
CA CYS A 62 4.03 33.31 80.79
C CYS A 62 5.45 33.21 80.20
N ALA A 63 6.31 32.39 80.84
CA ALA A 63 7.64 32.09 80.35
C ALA A 63 7.58 30.94 79.34
N GLY A 64 8.17 31.15 78.18
CA GLY A 64 8.21 30.19 77.09
C GLY A 64 8.67 30.88 75.82
N CYS A 65 8.56 30.21 74.67
CA CYS A 65 9.01 30.83 73.44
C CYS A 65 8.13 32.03 73.04
N THR A 66 8.76 33.20 72.91
CA THR A 66 8.11 34.47 72.49
C THR A 66 8.41 34.85 71.04
N ASP A 67 9.30 34.12 70.36
CA ASP A 67 9.65 34.39 68.96
C ASP A 67 8.62 33.75 68.03
N SER A 68 7.85 34.60 67.32
CA SER A 68 6.83 34.15 66.36
C SER A 68 7.35 33.31 65.17
N THR A 69 8.66 33.20 65.00
CA THR A 69 9.31 32.38 63.97
C THR A 69 9.76 31.02 64.48
N ALA A 70 9.61 30.74 65.77
CA ALA A 70 9.90 29.45 66.36
C ALA A 70 8.67 28.54 66.36
N CYS A 71 8.94 27.25 66.23
CA CYS A 71 7.96 26.16 66.17
C CYS A 71 7.08 26.00 67.41
N ASN A 72 7.61 26.33 68.59
CA ASN A 72 6.87 26.25 69.85
C ASN A 72 6.50 27.64 70.38
N TYR A 73 6.38 28.62 69.46
CA TYR A 73 5.84 29.93 69.79
C TYR A 73 4.43 29.81 70.37
N ASP A 74 4.19 30.44 71.52
CA ASP A 74 2.85 30.66 72.04
C ASP A 74 2.64 32.15 72.27
N VAL A 75 1.55 32.67 71.72
CA VAL A 75 1.16 34.08 71.85
C VAL A 75 0.88 34.48 73.32
N VAL A 76 0.63 33.52 74.20
CA VAL A 76 0.43 33.78 75.65
C VAL A 76 1.74 33.98 76.40
N ASN A 77 2.88 33.57 75.83
CA ASN A 77 4.18 33.77 76.44
C ASN A 77 4.65 35.20 76.19
N THR A 78 5.02 35.91 77.26
CA THR A 78 5.54 37.28 77.20
C THR A 78 6.97 37.39 77.72
N ILE A 79 7.49 36.32 78.32
CA ILE A 79 8.87 36.22 78.80
C ILE A 79 9.57 35.09 78.04
N ASP A 80 10.68 35.42 77.37
CA ASP A 80 11.51 34.40 76.71
C ASP A 80 12.38 33.67 77.75
N ASP A 81 12.19 32.36 77.87
CA ASP A 81 12.99 31.48 78.72
C ASP A 81 14.10 30.73 77.95
N GLY A 82 14.25 31.02 76.65
CA GLY A 82 15.19 30.34 75.77
C GLY A 82 14.71 28.96 75.30
N SER A 83 13.43 28.62 75.49
CA SER A 83 12.85 27.35 75.01
C SER A 83 12.51 27.34 73.51
N CYS A 84 12.73 28.43 72.78
CA CYS A 84 12.41 28.50 71.35
C CYS A 84 13.11 27.42 70.50
N VAL A 85 12.31 26.63 69.78
CA VAL A 85 12.74 25.62 68.81
C VAL A 85 12.60 26.21 67.42
N PHE A 86 13.72 26.34 66.71
CA PHE A 86 13.71 26.81 65.32
C PHE A 86 13.85 25.62 64.38
N GLY A 87 12.92 25.48 63.44
CA GLY A 87 12.83 24.35 62.51
C GLY A 87 11.71 24.55 61.49
N ASN A 88 11.40 23.49 60.77
CA ASN A 88 10.34 23.41 59.78
C ASN A 88 9.10 22.79 60.44
N GLU A 89 7.98 23.50 60.35
CA GLU A 89 6.69 23.04 60.88
C GLU A 89 6.04 22.09 59.87
N VAL A 90 5.87 20.84 60.29
CA VAL A 90 5.35 19.76 59.44
C VAL A 90 4.11 19.18 60.07
N ASN A 91 3.07 19.00 59.26
CA ASN A 91 1.89 18.24 59.62
C ASN A 91 2.00 16.84 59.04
N ILE A 92 1.71 15.82 59.84
CA ILE A 92 1.37 14.49 59.34
C ILE A 92 -0.11 14.24 59.58
N THR A 93 -0.80 13.84 58.52
CA THR A 93 -2.19 13.40 58.60
C THR A 93 -2.26 11.95 58.16
N ILE A 94 -2.78 11.08 59.02
CA ILE A 94 -2.94 9.65 58.76
C ILE A 94 -4.40 9.23 58.94
N GLY A 95 -4.95 8.49 57.99
CA GLY A 95 -6.29 7.90 58.09
C GLY A 95 -6.85 7.47 56.75
N GLY A 96 -8.17 7.29 56.70
CA GLY A 96 -8.89 6.84 55.50
C GLY A 96 -9.03 5.32 55.39
N GLY A 97 -8.44 4.56 56.32
CA GLY A 97 -8.60 3.11 56.45
C GLY A 97 -9.76 2.72 57.36
N PHE A 98 -9.91 1.40 57.57
CA PHE A 98 -11.02 0.84 58.37
C PHE A 98 -10.71 0.75 59.87
N TRP A 99 -9.43 0.70 60.26
CA TRP A 99 -8.99 0.39 61.62
C TRP A 99 -7.87 1.32 62.10
N ASP A 100 -8.16 2.62 62.10
CA ASP A 100 -7.24 3.69 62.50
C ASP A 100 -6.60 3.53 63.89
N SER A 101 -7.19 2.72 64.79
CA SER A 101 -6.64 2.47 66.14
C SER A 101 -5.38 1.60 66.18
N GLU A 102 -5.06 0.94 65.08
CA GLU A 102 -3.96 -0.05 64.99
C GLU A 102 -2.66 0.59 64.48
N ILE A 103 -2.79 1.81 63.95
CA ILE A 103 -1.75 2.61 63.31
C ILE A 103 -0.88 3.31 64.35
N SER A 104 0.44 3.15 64.21
CA SER A 104 1.44 3.97 64.89
C SER A 104 2.55 4.37 63.94
N TRP A 105 3.17 5.51 64.20
CA TRP A 105 4.28 6.02 63.40
C TRP A 105 5.29 6.77 64.25
N SER A 106 6.51 6.88 63.75
CA SER A 106 7.54 7.75 64.30
C SER A 106 8.43 8.32 63.22
N VAL A 107 8.77 9.60 63.31
CA VAL A 107 9.79 10.24 62.49
C VAL A 107 11.11 10.20 63.24
N LEU A 108 12.13 9.64 62.61
CA LEU A 108 13.46 9.44 63.18
C LEU A 108 14.50 10.24 62.39
N ILE A 109 15.49 10.77 63.11
CA ILE A 109 16.75 11.29 62.56
C ILE A 109 17.90 10.59 63.24
N ASN A 110 18.80 9.97 62.47
CA ASN A 110 19.90 9.14 63.01
C ASN A 110 19.42 8.13 64.07
N ASP A 111 18.32 7.42 63.78
CA ASP A 111 17.66 6.43 64.66
C ASP A 111 17.06 7.00 65.97
N ILE A 112 16.97 8.32 66.10
CA ILE A 112 16.35 8.98 67.25
C ILE A 112 14.98 9.53 66.84
N ALA A 113 13.92 9.04 67.48
CA ALA A 113 12.57 9.54 67.25
C ALA A 113 12.44 11.01 67.71
N VAL A 114 12.05 11.88 66.77
CA VAL A 114 11.79 13.30 67.00
C VAL A 114 10.29 13.63 67.04
N ALA A 115 9.46 12.77 66.44
CA ALA A 115 8.01 12.82 66.54
C ALA A 115 7.43 11.41 66.47
N SER A 116 6.27 11.19 67.09
CA SER A 116 5.53 9.94 67.00
C SER A 116 4.06 10.13 67.33
N GLY A 117 3.23 9.26 66.79
CA GLY A 117 1.79 9.34 66.95
C GLY A 117 1.06 8.11 66.45
N GLY A 118 -0.28 8.22 66.40
CA GLY A 118 -1.16 7.26 65.74
C GLY A 118 -1.91 7.91 64.58
N SER A 119 -3.09 7.38 64.27
CA SER A 119 -4.01 8.01 63.31
C SER A 119 -4.48 9.40 63.73
N GLY A 120 -4.91 10.20 62.75
CA GLY A 120 -5.30 11.59 62.91
C GLY A 120 -4.25 12.55 62.35
N SER A 121 -4.37 13.82 62.73
CA SER A 121 -3.50 14.89 62.26
C SER A 121 -2.67 15.40 63.43
N GLN A 122 -1.35 15.50 63.23
CA GLN A 122 -0.41 16.00 64.22
C GLN A 122 0.61 16.94 63.59
N ASP A 123 0.77 18.10 64.21
CA ASP A 123 1.81 19.07 63.89
C ASP A 123 3.03 18.79 64.78
N PHE A 124 4.21 18.86 64.19
CA PHE A 124 5.47 18.72 64.90
C PHE A 124 6.56 19.49 64.15
N CYS A 125 7.69 19.69 64.83
CA CYS A 125 8.79 20.46 64.28
C CYS A 125 10.08 19.70 64.19
N ILE A 126 10.71 19.83 63.04
CA ILE A 126 11.95 19.15 62.68
C ILE A 126 12.92 20.10 62.01
N VAL A 127 14.21 19.88 62.22
CA VAL A 127 15.27 20.69 61.60
C VAL A 127 15.52 20.25 60.16
N ASP A 128 16.42 20.94 59.45
CA ASP A 128 16.88 20.47 58.15
C ASP A 128 17.65 19.15 58.33
N GLY A 129 17.37 18.16 57.48
CA GLY A 129 17.95 16.84 57.62
C GLY A 129 17.27 15.75 56.81
N CYS A 130 17.79 14.54 56.96
CA CYS A 130 17.28 13.32 56.35
C CYS A 130 16.57 12.49 57.41
N TYR A 131 15.35 12.07 57.12
CA TYR A 131 14.45 11.46 58.08
C TYR A 131 13.97 10.09 57.59
N THR A 132 13.78 9.19 58.54
CA THR A 132 13.06 7.93 58.36
C THR A 132 11.69 8.06 59.00
N LEU A 133 10.63 7.85 58.23
CA LEU A 133 9.28 7.67 58.74
C LEU A 133 9.04 6.18 58.96
N TYR A 134 9.09 5.76 60.21
CA TYR A 134 8.73 4.41 60.61
C TYR A 134 7.21 4.30 60.77
N LEU A 135 6.63 3.29 60.15
CA LEU A 135 5.21 2.98 60.09
C LEU A 135 5.03 1.61 60.77
N ALA A 136 4.03 1.47 61.63
CA ALA A 136 3.77 0.20 62.30
C ALA A 136 2.27 -0.08 62.43
N ASP A 137 1.94 -1.37 62.34
CA ASP A 137 0.60 -1.90 62.53
C ASP A 137 0.57 -2.95 63.65
N SER A 138 -0.35 -2.78 64.58
CA SER A 138 -0.42 -3.60 65.80
C SER A 138 -0.95 -5.02 65.56
N PHE A 139 -1.63 -5.28 64.43
CA PHE A 139 -2.28 -6.56 64.12
C PHE A 139 -1.62 -7.30 62.95
N SER A 140 -0.64 -6.68 62.32
CA SER A 140 0.20 -7.25 61.26
C SER A 140 -0.59 -7.66 60.01
N ASP A 141 -1.72 -7.01 59.74
CA ASP A 141 -2.53 -7.22 58.53
C ASP A 141 -2.54 -5.99 57.60
N GLY A 142 -1.70 -4.99 57.88
CA GLY A 142 -1.54 -3.77 57.10
C GLY A 142 -2.49 -2.66 57.54
N TRP A 143 -2.33 -1.48 56.94
CA TRP A 143 -3.12 -0.29 57.32
C TRP A 143 -4.50 -0.22 56.67
N ASN A 144 -4.93 -1.29 55.97
CA ASN A 144 -6.28 -1.42 55.42
C ASN A 144 -6.72 -0.20 54.57
N ASN A 145 -5.83 0.27 53.70
CA ASN A 145 -5.94 1.47 52.85
C ASN A 145 -5.81 2.83 53.58
N ALA A 146 -5.44 2.88 54.86
CA ALA A 146 -5.05 4.15 55.44
C ALA A 146 -3.76 4.66 54.79
N ILE A 147 -3.72 5.96 54.53
CA ILE A 147 -2.57 6.66 53.97
C ILE A 147 -2.08 7.69 54.98
N TYR A 148 -0.80 8.02 54.90
CA TYR A 148 -0.25 9.21 55.52
C TYR A 148 0.02 10.28 54.46
N THR A 149 -0.03 11.54 54.88
CA THR A 149 0.39 12.69 54.10
C THR A 149 1.20 13.62 54.99
N LEU A 150 2.46 13.87 54.64
CA LEU A 150 3.29 14.89 55.28
C LEU A 150 3.17 16.18 54.47
N THR A 151 2.90 17.30 55.16
CA THR A 151 2.73 18.62 54.56
C THR A 151 3.60 19.63 55.27
N ASP A 152 4.34 20.43 54.52
CA ASP A 152 5.00 21.62 55.01
C ASP A 152 3.95 22.69 55.28
N LEU A 153 3.81 23.10 56.55
CA LEU A 153 2.80 24.06 56.96
C LEU A 153 3.14 25.50 56.56
N ALA A 154 4.43 25.82 56.32
CA ALA A 154 4.84 27.14 55.88
C ALA A 154 4.46 27.40 54.42
N THR A 155 4.59 26.39 53.55
CA THR A 155 4.27 26.51 52.12
C THR A 155 2.92 25.93 51.73
N GLY A 156 2.35 25.05 52.56
CA GLY A 156 1.19 24.23 52.24
C GLY A 156 1.48 23.09 51.25
N SER A 157 2.77 22.81 50.96
CA SER A 157 3.18 21.79 49.99
C SER A 157 3.21 20.41 50.63
N VAL A 158 2.74 19.40 49.91
CA VAL A 158 2.90 17.99 50.33
C VAL A 158 4.37 17.60 50.15
N ILE A 159 5.01 17.18 51.25
CA ILE A 159 6.39 16.68 51.27
C ILE A 159 6.42 15.25 50.72
N MET A 160 5.54 14.39 51.23
CA MET A 160 5.39 13.01 50.78
C MET A 160 4.02 12.45 51.17
N THR A 161 3.62 11.37 50.50
CA THR A 161 2.45 10.57 50.86
C THR A 161 2.74 9.11 50.58
N GLY A 162 2.13 8.22 51.35
CA GLY A 162 2.31 6.78 51.21
C GLY A 162 1.38 6.01 52.15
N SER A 163 1.58 4.71 52.23
CA SER A 163 0.95 3.83 53.21
C SER A 163 1.96 2.80 53.70
N LEU A 164 1.60 2.08 54.77
CA LEU A 164 2.38 0.93 55.21
C LEU A 164 2.58 -0.09 54.09
N ASP A 165 1.55 -0.35 53.28
CA ASP A 165 1.58 -1.36 52.20
C ASP A 165 2.57 -0.99 51.08
N THR A 166 2.89 0.30 50.92
CA THR A 166 3.80 0.81 49.89
C THR A 166 5.12 1.32 50.46
N ALA A 167 5.43 1.01 51.71
CA ALA A 167 6.63 1.50 52.37
C ALA A 167 7.90 1.06 51.62
N ALA A 168 8.89 1.95 51.53
CA ALA A 168 10.15 1.70 50.82
C ALA A 168 10.93 0.51 51.40
N ASN A 169 10.85 0.29 52.71
CA ASN A 169 11.37 -0.90 53.37
C ASN A 169 10.35 -1.47 54.36
N GLY A 170 10.51 -2.75 54.72
CA GLY A 170 9.67 -3.45 55.70
C GLY A 170 8.90 -4.61 55.08
N ASP A 171 7.94 -5.15 55.82
CA ASP A 171 7.09 -6.25 55.36
C ASP A 171 5.73 -5.78 54.81
N GLY A 172 5.50 -4.47 54.82
CA GLY A 172 4.27 -3.82 54.33
C GLY A 172 3.00 -4.27 55.04
N SER A 173 3.11 -4.90 56.22
CA SER A 173 1.99 -5.50 56.92
C SER A 173 2.05 -5.30 58.43
N SER A 174 3.22 -5.47 59.06
CA SER A 174 3.45 -5.17 60.47
C SER A 174 4.31 -3.93 60.69
N TYR A 175 5.25 -3.65 59.79
CA TYR A 175 6.06 -2.43 59.81
C TYR A 175 6.55 -2.03 58.42
N GLY A 176 6.83 -0.74 58.28
CA GLY A 176 7.34 -0.12 57.07
C GLY A 176 8.23 1.06 57.41
N GLU A 177 9.12 1.42 56.51
CA GLU A 177 9.95 2.61 56.58
C GLU A 177 9.89 3.35 55.25
N ASP A 178 9.63 4.64 55.33
CA ASP A 178 9.73 5.59 54.23
C ASP A 178 10.76 6.67 54.55
N TYR A 179 11.27 7.34 53.52
CA TYR A 179 12.36 8.30 53.67
C TYR A 179 11.99 9.65 53.07
N PHE A 180 12.35 10.73 53.77
CA PHE A 180 12.16 12.09 53.26
C PHE A 180 13.26 13.02 53.76
N ALA A 181 13.42 14.14 53.05
CA ALA A 181 14.40 15.16 53.37
C ALA A 181 13.71 16.50 53.57
N ILE A 182 14.19 17.27 54.53
CA ILE A 182 13.80 18.66 54.75
C ILE A 182 15.00 19.53 54.44
N ASN A 183 14.91 20.32 53.36
CA ASN A 183 15.97 21.22 52.86
C ASN A 183 17.37 20.59 52.75
N SER A 184 17.45 19.26 52.61
CA SER A 184 18.69 18.51 52.44
C SER A 184 18.67 17.76 51.11
N THR A 185 19.77 17.85 50.37
CA THR A 185 19.94 17.14 49.09
C THR A 185 20.94 15.98 49.17
N ASP A 186 21.59 15.80 50.32
CA ASP A 186 22.65 14.81 50.54
C ASP A 186 22.19 13.70 51.49
N CYS A 187 21.13 12.99 51.08
CA CYS A 187 20.53 11.91 51.87
C CYS A 187 20.81 10.51 51.30
N GLY A 188 21.52 10.41 50.17
CA GLY A 188 21.76 9.13 49.50
C GLY A 188 20.47 8.44 49.02
N PHE A 189 19.40 9.20 48.80
CA PHE A 189 18.13 8.72 48.26
C PHE A 189 18.18 8.73 46.73
N GLY A 190 17.90 7.60 46.11
CA GLY A 190 17.88 7.49 44.66
C GLY A 190 17.64 6.05 44.23
N CYS A 191 17.72 5.77 42.93
CA CYS A 191 17.59 4.40 42.47
C CYS A 191 18.90 3.64 42.67
N THR A 192 18.85 2.53 43.41
CA THR A 192 20.03 1.68 43.67
C THR A 192 20.17 0.52 42.68
N ASP A 193 19.16 0.28 41.84
CA ASP A 193 19.18 -0.77 40.82
C ASP A 193 20.03 -0.33 39.61
N ASN A 194 21.10 -1.08 39.34
CA ASN A 194 22.00 -0.80 38.22
C ASN A 194 21.37 -1.05 36.83
N LEU A 195 20.20 -1.69 36.78
CA LEU A 195 19.39 -1.89 35.58
C LEU A 195 18.36 -0.78 35.39
N ALA A 196 18.30 0.24 36.25
CA ALA A 196 17.41 1.37 36.05
C ALA A 196 18.08 2.51 35.28
N CYS A 197 17.28 3.25 34.53
CA CYS A 197 17.65 4.39 33.71
C CYS A 197 18.17 5.58 34.51
N ASN A 198 17.65 5.74 35.73
CA ASN A 198 18.06 6.76 36.68
C ASN A 198 18.86 6.15 37.84
N TYR A 199 19.57 5.05 37.60
CA TYR A 199 20.52 4.49 38.54
C TYR A 199 21.48 5.59 39.02
N ASP A 200 21.56 5.76 40.34
CA ASP A 200 22.46 6.69 41.00
C ASP A 200 23.52 5.88 41.77
N PRO A 201 24.80 5.90 41.34
CA PRO A 201 25.85 5.16 42.03
C PRO A 201 26.17 5.67 43.44
N ASP A 202 25.74 6.89 43.78
CA ASP A 202 25.89 7.48 45.11
C ASP A 202 24.66 7.24 46.01
N ALA A 203 23.57 6.69 45.47
CA ALA A 203 22.39 6.31 46.25
C ALA A 203 22.71 5.09 47.15
N THR A 204 22.43 5.25 48.44
CA THR A 204 22.55 4.19 49.44
C THR A 204 21.21 3.59 49.84
N GLN A 205 20.11 4.28 49.53
CA GLN A 205 18.76 3.89 49.91
C GLN A 205 17.83 4.02 48.71
N ASP A 206 17.24 2.90 48.30
CA ASP A 206 16.19 2.89 47.28
C ASP A 206 14.91 3.47 47.87
N VAL A 207 14.41 4.53 47.25
CA VAL A 207 13.16 5.21 47.63
C VAL A 207 12.05 4.96 46.61
N GLY A 208 12.13 3.88 45.83
CA GLY A 208 11.11 3.48 44.86
C GLY A 208 11.06 4.39 43.63
N THR A 209 12.14 5.12 43.35
CA THR A 209 12.21 6.09 42.24
C THR A 209 12.80 5.51 40.97
N CYS A 210 13.17 4.23 40.94
CA CYS A 210 13.76 3.56 39.77
C CYS A 210 12.84 3.63 38.54
N ASN A 211 13.38 4.18 37.46
CA ASN A 211 12.76 4.27 36.15
C ASN A 211 13.38 3.20 35.24
N PHE A 212 12.56 2.38 34.58
CA PHE A 212 13.00 1.34 33.64
C PHE A 212 12.56 1.61 32.19
N ASP A 213 11.99 2.79 31.91
CA ASP A 213 11.34 3.11 30.64
C ASP A 213 12.31 3.60 29.55
N CYS A 214 13.63 3.48 29.74
CA CYS A 214 14.67 3.83 28.75
C CYS A 214 15.08 2.64 27.87
N VAL A 215 14.17 1.67 27.73
CA VAL A 215 14.37 0.54 26.85
C VAL A 215 13.97 0.90 25.43
N GLY A 216 14.75 0.43 24.47
CA GLY A 216 14.47 0.62 23.05
C GLY A 216 15.66 0.17 22.20
N CYS A 217 15.50 0.20 20.88
CA CYS A 217 16.57 -0.23 20.00
C CYS A 217 17.80 0.69 20.09
N MET A 218 18.95 0.13 20.49
CA MET A 218 20.21 0.87 20.62
C MET A 218 21.13 0.79 19.39
N ASP A 219 20.79 -0.03 18.39
CA ASP A 219 21.57 -0.20 17.17
C ASP A 219 21.31 0.96 16.20
N ASP A 220 22.33 1.77 15.90
CA ASP A 220 22.23 2.94 15.03
C ASP A 220 22.05 2.59 13.54
N ALA A 221 22.27 1.33 13.17
CA ALA A 221 21.99 0.80 11.84
C ALA A 221 20.55 0.30 11.68
N SER A 222 19.78 0.19 12.77
CA SER A 222 18.39 -0.26 12.74
C SER A 222 17.40 0.87 12.43
N CYS A 223 16.31 0.53 11.75
CA CYS A 223 15.35 1.50 11.25
C CYS A 223 14.44 2.10 12.32
N ASN A 224 14.34 1.45 13.49
CA ASN A 224 13.62 1.91 14.68
C ASN A 224 14.58 2.30 15.82
N TYR A 225 15.82 2.68 15.49
CA TYR A 225 16.80 3.18 16.45
C TYR A 225 16.19 4.28 17.34
N ASP A 226 16.32 4.10 18.66
CA ASP A 226 15.95 5.09 19.66
C ASP A 226 17.19 5.67 20.31
N SER A 227 17.53 6.91 19.92
CA SER A 227 18.67 7.65 20.49
C SER A 227 18.55 7.97 21.99
N THR A 228 17.36 7.77 22.58
CA THR A 228 17.11 7.99 24.01
C THR A 228 17.18 6.71 24.84
N ALA A 229 17.24 5.54 24.18
CA ALA A 229 17.37 4.27 24.87
C ALA A 229 18.76 4.14 25.51
N LEU A 230 18.78 3.65 26.75
CA LEU A 230 20.01 3.31 27.48
C LEU A 230 20.19 1.79 27.59
N GLN A 231 19.15 1.03 27.28
CA GLN A 231 19.15 -0.43 27.34
C GLN A 231 18.42 -1.00 26.11
N ASP A 232 19.02 -2.02 25.50
CA ASP A 232 18.47 -2.72 24.36
C ASP A 232 17.45 -3.77 24.84
N ASP A 233 16.22 -3.67 24.38
CA ASP A 233 15.16 -4.65 24.63
C ASP A 233 15.05 -5.71 23.52
N GLY A 234 15.94 -5.67 22.54
CA GLY A 234 15.90 -6.56 21.38
C GLY A 234 14.79 -6.21 20.39
N SER A 235 14.21 -5.01 20.46
CA SER A 235 13.20 -4.53 19.51
C SER A 235 13.78 -4.07 18.18
N CYS A 236 15.10 -4.07 17.99
CA CYS A 236 15.74 -3.60 16.76
C CYS A 236 15.22 -4.29 15.50
N LEU A 237 14.80 -3.47 14.53
CA LEU A 237 14.26 -3.87 13.25
C LEU A 237 15.19 -3.42 12.13
N GLN A 238 15.27 -4.23 11.09
CA GLN A 238 15.91 -3.86 9.83
C GLN A 238 14.86 -3.44 8.83
N ASN A 239 15.24 -2.57 7.89
CA ASN A 239 14.43 -2.39 6.70
C ASN A 239 14.48 -3.67 5.88
N ASP A 240 13.32 -4.07 5.40
CA ASP A 240 13.18 -5.11 4.38
C ASP A 240 13.67 -4.59 3.01
N ILE A 241 13.60 -5.40 1.96
CA ILE A 241 14.06 -5.00 0.62
C ILE A 241 13.23 -3.84 0.05
N CYS A 242 11.99 -3.69 0.52
CA CYS A 242 11.06 -2.62 0.17
C CYS A 242 11.34 -1.31 0.93
N GLY A 243 12.28 -1.31 1.87
CA GLY A 243 12.58 -0.15 2.70
C GLY A 243 11.58 0.04 3.86
N VAL A 244 10.77 -0.97 4.17
CA VAL A 244 9.82 -0.95 5.28
C VAL A 244 10.49 -1.48 6.55
N CYS A 245 10.43 -0.70 7.62
CA CYS A 245 11.03 -1.06 8.89
C CYS A 245 10.30 -2.24 9.54
N GLY A 246 10.99 -3.37 9.70
CA GLY A 246 10.41 -4.63 10.19
C GLY A 246 9.40 -5.25 9.21
N GLY A 247 9.47 -4.89 7.93
CA GLY A 247 8.65 -5.47 6.88
C GLY A 247 9.02 -6.92 6.53
N ASP A 248 8.17 -7.53 5.72
CA ASP A 248 8.27 -8.92 5.25
C ASP A 248 8.39 -9.00 3.71
N ASP A 249 8.89 -7.94 3.08
CA ASP A 249 9.06 -7.78 1.63
C ASP A 249 7.75 -7.73 0.81
N SER A 250 6.58 -7.88 1.45
CA SER A 250 5.29 -8.00 0.75
C SER A 250 4.82 -6.72 0.04
N THR A 251 5.26 -5.55 0.48
CA THR A 251 4.74 -4.26 -0.02
C THR A 251 5.29 -3.83 -1.37
N CYS A 252 6.38 -4.45 -1.82
CA CYS A 252 7.00 -4.25 -3.14
C CYS A 252 7.18 -5.59 -3.88
N SER A 253 6.45 -6.61 -3.44
CA SER A 253 6.35 -7.90 -4.09
C SER A 253 5.25 -7.86 -5.16
N GLY A 254 5.54 -8.41 -6.34
CA GLY A 254 4.61 -8.49 -7.46
C GLY A 254 5.32 -9.07 -8.68
N CYS A 255 4.62 -9.23 -9.80
CA CYS A 255 5.25 -9.78 -10.99
C CYS A 255 6.31 -8.82 -11.58
N THR A 256 7.55 -9.27 -11.67
CA THR A 256 8.69 -8.49 -12.19
C THR A 256 9.00 -8.78 -13.66
N ASP A 257 8.37 -9.78 -14.26
CA ASP A 257 8.58 -10.13 -15.67
C ASP A 257 7.80 -9.19 -16.59
N ILE A 258 8.54 -8.39 -17.37
CA ILE A 258 8.00 -7.43 -18.34
C ILE A 258 7.20 -8.08 -19.48
N ALA A 259 7.41 -9.39 -19.73
CA ALA A 259 6.68 -10.15 -20.73
C ALA A 259 5.37 -10.75 -20.21
N SER A 260 5.06 -10.59 -18.92
CA SER A 260 3.80 -11.07 -18.32
C SER A 260 2.65 -10.07 -18.50
N CYS A 261 1.43 -10.56 -18.34
CA CYS A 261 0.21 -9.78 -18.45
C CYS A 261 -0.07 -8.90 -17.23
N ASN A 262 0.40 -9.31 -16.06
CA ASN A 262 0.23 -8.61 -14.79
C ASN A 262 1.53 -7.98 -14.28
N TYR A 263 2.47 -7.67 -15.19
CA TYR A 263 3.71 -6.99 -14.88
C TYR A 263 3.49 -5.75 -14.02
N ASP A 264 4.15 -5.69 -12.88
CA ASP A 264 4.16 -4.55 -11.97
C ASP A 264 5.53 -3.85 -12.01
N SER A 265 5.58 -2.70 -12.69
CA SER A 265 6.78 -1.86 -12.77
C SER A 265 7.27 -1.32 -11.42
N THR A 266 6.47 -1.43 -10.36
CA THR A 266 6.83 -1.01 -9.00
C THR A 266 7.32 -2.16 -8.12
N ALA A 267 7.18 -3.41 -8.57
CA ALA A 267 7.71 -4.57 -7.86
C ALA A 267 9.25 -4.57 -7.91
N LEU A 268 9.88 -4.77 -6.75
CA LEU A 268 11.32 -4.97 -6.62
C LEU A 268 11.67 -6.45 -6.46
N GLN A 269 10.69 -7.27 -6.11
CA GLN A 269 10.83 -8.69 -5.90
C GLN A 269 9.69 -9.45 -6.56
N ASP A 270 10.05 -10.53 -7.24
CA ASP A 270 9.09 -11.43 -7.86
C ASP A 270 8.41 -12.31 -6.80
N ASP A 271 7.07 -12.36 -6.83
CA ASP A 271 6.26 -13.13 -5.89
C ASP A 271 5.62 -14.37 -6.52
N ASP A 272 6.16 -14.82 -7.66
CA ASP A 272 5.62 -15.90 -8.51
C ASP A 272 4.16 -15.64 -8.96
N SER A 273 3.67 -14.39 -8.93
CA SER A 273 2.32 -14.06 -9.40
C SER A 273 2.22 -13.83 -10.91
N CYS A 274 3.34 -13.84 -11.64
CA CYS A 274 3.36 -13.61 -13.08
C CYS A 274 2.45 -14.58 -13.84
N GLU A 275 1.54 -14.04 -14.62
CA GLU A 275 0.65 -14.80 -15.49
C GLU A 275 0.73 -14.31 -16.93
N TYR A 276 0.49 -15.23 -17.86
CA TYR A 276 0.73 -15.04 -19.28
C TYR A 276 -0.52 -15.33 -20.12
N ASP A 277 -1.64 -15.67 -19.50
CA ASP A 277 -2.81 -16.17 -20.20
C ASP A 277 -3.84 -15.07 -20.44
N SER A 278 -3.94 -14.07 -19.55
CA SER A 278 -5.04 -13.08 -19.63
C SER A 278 -4.89 -12.06 -20.76
N CYS A 279 -3.66 -11.86 -21.23
CA CYS A 279 -3.30 -11.01 -22.37
C CYS A 279 -2.65 -11.80 -23.51
N SER A 280 -2.77 -13.13 -23.47
CA SER A 280 -2.44 -14.00 -24.59
C SER A 280 -3.60 -14.02 -25.57
N GLY A 281 -3.28 -13.76 -26.83
CA GLY A 281 -4.22 -13.74 -27.94
C GLY A 281 -3.48 -13.45 -29.22
N CYS A 282 -4.12 -13.64 -30.36
CA CYS A 282 -3.42 -13.40 -31.61
C CYS A 282 -3.10 -11.91 -31.79
N THR A 283 -1.82 -11.56 -31.91
CA THR A 283 -1.38 -10.15 -32.09
C THR A 283 -1.28 -9.73 -33.56
N ASP A 284 -1.44 -10.67 -34.49
CA ASP A 284 -1.39 -10.40 -35.91
C ASP A 284 -2.73 -9.89 -36.43
N ILE A 285 -2.72 -8.64 -36.92
CA ILE A 285 -3.89 -7.95 -37.47
C ILE A 285 -4.52 -8.64 -38.69
N SER A 286 -3.80 -9.54 -39.35
CA SER A 286 -4.28 -10.33 -40.49
C SER A 286 -4.98 -11.63 -40.10
N ALA A 287 -4.91 -12.04 -38.82
CA ALA A 287 -5.60 -13.23 -38.33
C ALA A 287 -7.09 -12.98 -38.03
N CYS A 288 -7.89 -14.04 -38.17
CA CYS A 288 -9.33 -14.00 -37.94
C CYS A 288 -9.70 -13.84 -36.46
N ASN A 289 -8.85 -14.31 -35.55
CA ASN A 289 -9.00 -14.15 -34.10
C ASN A 289 -8.02 -13.11 -33.54
N PHE A 290 -7.61 -12.13 -34.35
CA PHE A 290 -6.83 -10.98 -33.88
C PHE A 290 -7.51 -10.35 -32.66
N ASP A 291 -6.73 -10.20 -31.58
CA ASP A 291 -7.15 -9.53 -30.36
C ASP A 291 -6.30 -8.27 -30.18
N GLU A 292 -6.93 -7.11 -30.33
CA GLU A 292 -6.27 -5.81 -30.15
C GLU A 292 -5.75 -5.57 -28.72
N ASN A 293 -6.20 -6.37 -27.74
CA ASN A 293 -5.77 -6.29 -26.34
C ASN A 293 -4.70 -7.33 -25.99
N ALA A 294 -4.35 -8.23 -26.91
CA ALA A 294 -3.27 -9.18 -26.69
C ALA A 294 -1.91 -8.48 -26.76
N ILE A 295 -1.04 -8.83 -25.81
CA ILE A 295 0.35 -8.36 -25.76
C ILE A 295 1.30 -9.55 -25.99
N ILE A 296 0.87 -10.74 -25.58
CA ILE A 296 1.57 -12.00 -25.81
C ILE A 296 0.92 -12.67 -27.01
N ASP A 297 1.74 -12.96 -28.02
CA ASP A 297 1.26 -13.62 -29.23
C ASP A 297 0.80 -15.06 -28.92
N GLY A 298 -0.49 -15.27 -29.08
CA GLY A 298 -1.16 -16.57 -28.93
C GLY A 298 -1.43 -17.22 -30.28
N ASP A 299 -2.17 -18.34 -30.26
CA ASP A 299 -2.52 -19.07 -31.48
C ASP A 299 -3.32 -18.19 -32.45
N CYS A 300 -2.68 -17.76 -33.53
CA CYS A 300 -3.30 -17.00 -34.60
C CYS A 300 -3.95 -17.92 -35.65
N ILE A 301 -5.22 -17.65 -35.92
CA ILE A 301 -5.99 -18.30 -36.98
C ILE A 301 -5.87 -17.45 -38.23
N PHE A 302 -4.86 -17.76 -39.04
CA PHE A 302 -4.71 -17.22 -40.38
C PHE A 302 -5.55 -18.01 -41.37
N SER A 303 -6.10 -17.31 -42.36
CA SER A 303 -7.04 -17.87 -43.31
C SER A 303 -6.42 -18.91 -44.22
N ASP A 304 -6.91 -20.15 -44.13
CA ASP A 304 -7.25 -20.99 -45.29
C ASP A 304 -8.36 -22.01 -44.93
N PRO A 305 -9.52 -21.98 -45.60
CA PRO A 305 -10.51 -20.92 -45.58
C PRO A 305 -11.66 -21.32 -44.61
N ILE A 306 -11.99 -20.49 -43.61
CA ILE A 306 -13.35 -20.24 -43.05
C ILE A 306 -13.17 -19.28 -41.86
N CYS A 307 -12.95 -18.03 -42.20
CA CYS A 307 -13.74 -16.98 -41.58
C CYS A 307 -14.26 -16.14 -42.76
N GLY A 308 -15.50 -16.38 -43.17
CA GLY A 308 -16.12 -15.66 -44.30
C GLY A 308 -16.65 -16.49 -45.47
N CYS A 309 -16.44 -17.81 -45.48
CA CYS A 309 -16.93 -18.66 -46.56
C CYS A 309 -18.30 -19.24 -46.19
N TYR A 310 -19.36 -18.72 -46.79
CA TYR A 310 -20.73 -19.03 -46.35
C TYR A 310 -21.60 -19.74 -47.37
N GLU A 311 -21.33 -19.68 -48.69
CA GLU A 311 -22.23 -20.28 -49.67
C GLU A 311 -21.60 -20.55 -51.04
N ILE A 312 -22.06 -21.61 -51.71
CA ILE A 312 -21.91 -21.80 -53.16
C ILE A 312 -23.15 -21.29 -53.88
N ASN A 313 -22.98 -20.75 -55.08
CA ASN A 313 -24.05 -20.13 -55.86
C ASN A 313 -24.28 -20.86 -57.18
N PHE A 314 -25.53 -21.02 -57.56
CA PHE A 314 -25.97 -21.56 -58.85
C PHE A 314 -26.83 -20.52 -59.56
N SER A 315 -26.71 -20.44 -60.88
CA SER A 315 -27.57 -19.59 -61.71
C SER A 315 -28.18 -20.42 -62.82
N VAL A 316 -29.52 -20.49 -62.86
CA VAL A 316 -30.27 -21.34 -63.79
C VAL A 316 -31.28 -20.49 -64.56
N THR A 317 -31.38 -20.70 -65.87
CA THR A 317 -32.38 -20.06 -66.73
C THR A 317 -32.96 -21.10 -67.66
N ASP A 318 -34.28 -21.32 -67.61
CA ASP A 318 -34.94 -22.35 -68.42
C ASP A 318 -36.43 -22.06 -68.64
N SER A 319 -37.08 -22.85 -69.50
CA SER A 319 -38.53 -22.91 -69.68
C SER A 319 -39.00 -24.35 -69.75
N LEU A 320 -39.67 -24.82 -68.70
CA LEU A 320 -39.99 -26.23 -68.48
C LEU A 320 -41.49 -26.49 -68.57
N SER A 321 -41.91 -27.51 -69.33
CA SER A 321 -43.26 -28.08 -69.32
C SER A 321 -43.49 -28.93 -68.06
N GLY A 322 -44.73 -29.32 -67.80
CA GLY A 322 -45.06 -30.07 -66.58
C GLY A 322 -44.25 -31.37 -66.45
N GLY A 323 -43.50 -31.50 -65.35
CA GLY A 323 -42.63 -32.64 -65.07
C GLY A 323 -41.29 -32.66 -65.82
N GLU A 324 -40.97 -31.63 -66.62
CA GLU A 324 -39.65 -31.49 -67.25
C GLU A 324 -38.63 -30.91 -66.24
N SER A 325 -37.37 -31.33 -66.41
CA SER A 325 -36.22 -30.92 -65.61
C SER A 325 -35.26 -30.07 -66.44
N SER A 326 -34.57 -29.13 -65.79
CA SER A 326 -33.42 -28.43 -66.37
C SER A 326 -32.24 -29.38 -66.57
N ASP A 327 -31.18 -28.89 -67.22
CA ASP A 327 -29.84 -29.47 -67.09
C ASP A 327 -29.40 -29.50 -65.60
N THR A 328 -28.42 -30.36 -65.31
CA THR A 328 -27.76 -30.41 -63.99
C THR A 328 -26.58 -29.45 -63.97
N PHE A 329 -26.53 -28.60 -62.94
CA PHE A 329 -25.46 -27.64 -62.71
C PHE A 329 -24.58 -28.13 -61.57
N GLU A 330 -23.28 -27.89 -61.65
CA GLU A 330 -22.29 -28.40 -60.68
C GLU A 330 -21.47 -27.23 -60.11
N ASN A 331 -21.15 -27.31 -58.83
CA ASN A 331 -20.25 -26.38 -58.16
C ASN A 331 -19.49 -27.15 -57.06
N THR A 332 -18.23 -26.79 -56.81
CA THR A 332 -17.36 -27.56 -55.92
C THR A 332 -17.27 -26.90 -54.55
N GLY A 333 -17.34 -27.68 -53.48
CA GLY A 333 -17.19 -27.14 -52.14
C GLY A 333 -17.27 -28.16 -51.02
N THR A 334 -16.98 -27.71 -49.80
CA THR A 334 -17.02 -28.53 -48.59
C THR A 334 -17.90 -27.90 -47.52
N GLY A 335 -18.65 -28.72 -46.79
CA GLY A 335 -19.44 -28.28 -45.64
C GLY A 335 -20.77 -29.00 -45.49
N THR A 336 -21.66 -28.37 -44.74
CA THR A 336 -23.00 -28.88 -44.43
C THR A 336 -24.04 -27.82 -44.76
N ILE A 337 -25.05 -28.17 -45.57
CA ILE A 337 -26.10 -27.23 -45.93
C ILE A 337 -26.89 -26.83 -44.68
N SER A 338 -27.00 -25.52 -44.47
CA SER A 338 -27.83 -24.93 -43.41
C SER A 338 -29.15 -24.43 -43.98
N ASN A 339 -29.10 -23.60 -45.02
CA ASN A 339 -30.27 -23.07 -45.69
C ASN A 339 -30.00 -22.85 -47.18
N VAL A 340 -31.08 -22.74 -47.93
CA VAL A 340 -31.05 -22.47 -49.37
C VAL A 340 -31.77 -21.17 -49.64
N THR A 341 -31.05 -20.17 -50.12
CA THR A 341 -31.63 -18.90 -50.55
C THR A 341 -31.95 -18.96 -52.03
N ILE A 342 -33.15 -18.54 -52.41
CA ILE A 342 -33.67 -18.63 -53.77
C ILE A 342 -34.14 -17.25 -54.19
N ASP A 343 -33.52 -16.70 -55.22
CA ASP A 343 -33.94 -15.48 -55.91
C ASP A 343 -34.45 -15.84 -57.30
N LEU A 344 -35.77 -15.78 -57.48
CA LEU A 344 -36.48 -16.26 -58.65
C LEU A 344 -37.16 -15.12 -59.39
N TYR A 345 -36.86 -14.95 -60.68
CA TYR A 345 -37.76 -14.29 -61.62
C TYR A 345 -38.61 -15.34 -62.34
N PHE A 346 -39.90 -15.36 -62.05
CA PHE A 346 -40.88 -16.28 -62.64
C PHE A 346 -41.59 -15.63 -63.83
N ASP A 347 -41.64 -16.34 -64.96
CA ASP A 347 -42.33 -15.92 -66.19
C ASP A 347 -43.41 -16.91 -66.63
N ASN A 348 -44.68 -16.53 -66.40
CA ASN A 348 -45.84 -17.29 -66.82
C ASN A 348 -46.35 -16.85 -68.20
N TYR A 349 -45.47 -16.84 -69.21
CA TYR A 349 -45.78 -16.34 -70.55
C TYR A 349 -46.98 -17.04 -71.23
N LEU A 350 -47.33 -18.26 -70.80
CA LEU A 350 -48.47 -19.04 -71.31
C LEU A 350 -49.78 -18.83 -70.53
N ASN A 351 -49.76 -18.13 -69.39
CA ASN A 351 -50.93 -17.92 -68.50
C ASN A 351 -51.70 -19.22 -68.20
N ASN A 352 -50.98 -20.31 -67.95
CA ASN A 352 -51.56 -21.66 -67.92
C ASN A 352 -51.92 -22.17 -66.53
N GLY A 353 -51.75 -21.36 -65.49
CA GLY A 353 -51.98 -21.77 -64.10
C GLY A 353 -50.74 -22.21 -63.34
N SER A 354 -49.55 -22.20 -63.97
CA SER A 354 -48.28 -22.38 -63.26
C SER A 354 -48.03 -21.26 -62.26
N TRP A 355 -47.48 -21.66 -61.12
CA TRP A 355 -47.09 -20.79 -60.01
C TRP A 355 -45.59 -20.93 -59.73
N PRO A 356 -44.93 -19.90 -59.17
CA PRO A 356 -43.56 -20.02 -58.66
C PRO A 356 -43.39 -21.21 -57.71
N SER A 357 -44.41 -21.49 -56.89
CA SER A 357 -44.40 -22.60 -55.93
C SER A 357 -44.41 -23.99 -56.59
N ASP A 358 -44.65 -24.08 -57.89
CA ASP A 358 -44.54 -25.35 -58.62
C ASP A 358 -43.08 -25.78 -58.81
N MET A 359 -42.10 -24.91 -58.58
CA MET A 359 -40.68 -25.24 -58.66
C MET A 359 -40.28 -26.35 -57.68
N VAL A 360 -39.65 -27.41 -58.16
CA VAL A 360 -38.93 -28.39 -57.33
C VAL A 360 -37.45 -28.14 -57.50
N ILE A 361 -36.73 -28.04 -56.38
CA ILE A 361 -35.27 -27.98 -56.35
C ILE A 361 -34.75 -29.35 -55.92
N GLN A 362 -33.81 -29.90 -56.68
CA GLN A 362 -33.09 -31.13 -56.37
C GLN A 362 -31.62 -30.80 -56.17
N ILE A 363 -31.05 -31.20 -55.02
CA ILE A 363 -29.65 -30.97 -54.66
C ILE A 363 -28.99 -32.32 -54.47
N GLY A 364 -27.92 -32.61 -55.23
CA GLY A 364 -27.07 -33.77 -55.01
C GLY A 364 -25.83 -33.38 -54.21
N SER A 365 -25.48 -34.20 -53.22
CA SER A 365 -24.27 -34.05 -52.42
C SER A 365 -23.10 -34.88 -52.97
N PRO A 366 -21.85 -34.51 -52.63
CA PRO A 366 -20.65 -35.22 -53.09
C PRO A 366 -20.60 -36.72 -52.72
N ASP A 367 -21.33 -37.14 -51.69
CA ASP A 367 -21.42 -38.54 -51.25
C ASP A 367 -22.32 -39.42 -52.15
N GLY A 368 -22.94 -38.82 -53.17
CA GLY A 368 -23.84 -39.48 -54.11
C GLY A 368 -25.29 -39.59 -53.63
N THR A 369 -25.63 -38.99 -52.49
CA THR A 369 -27.03 -38.83 -52.06
C THR A 369 -27.64 -37.54 -52.61
N CYS A 370 -28.97 -37.41 -52.54
CA CYS A 370 -29.66 -36.20 -52.97
C CYS A 370 -30.95 -35.94 -52.19
N ILE A 371 -31.30 -34.66 -52.08
CA ILE A 371 -32.54 -34.17 -51.48
C ILE A 371 -33.38 -33.40 -52.51
N GLU A 372 -34.69 -33.35 -52.29
CA GLU A 372 -35.59 -32.52 -53.09
C GLU A 372 -36.64 -31.80 -52.26
N PHE A 373 -37.09 -30.63 -52.70
CA PHE A 373 -38.17 -29.91 -52.03
C PHE A 373 -38.96 -29.02 -53.00
N GLY A 374 -40.21 -28.72 -52.64
CA GLY A 374 -41.11 -27.87 -53.42
C GLY A 374 -42.05 -28.67 -54.32
N GLY A 375 -42.69 -27.98 -55.28
CA GLY A 375 -43.58 -28.58 -56.26
C GLY A 375 -44.96 -29.03 -55.75
N TYR A 376 -45.91 -29.11 -56.68
CA TYR A 376 -47.32 -29.44 -56.40
C TYR A 376 -47.60 -30.94 -56.38
N ASN A 377 -47.29 -31.63 -57.49
CA ASN A 377 -47.66 -33.03 -57.69
C ASN A 377 -46.59 -33.83 -58.45
N TYR A 378 -45.35 -33.37 -58.42
CA TYR A 378 -44.17 -34.10 -58.85
C TYR A 378 -43.45 -34.70 -57.65
N ALA A 379 -42.91 -35.90 -57.83
CA ALA A 379 -41.98 -36.52 -56.89
C ALA A 379 -41.01 -37.37 -57.71
N SER A 380 -39.70 -37.22 -57.52
CA SER A 380 -38.74 -37.99 -58.31
C SER A 380 -38.72 -39.45 -57.93
N GLY A 381 -38.99 -39.75 -56.65
CA GLY A 381 -38.82 -41.08 -56.07
C GLY A 381 -37.35 -41.52 -55.94
N VAL A 382 -36.41 -40.61 -56.20
CA VAL A 382 -34.96 -40.84 -56.13
C VAL A 382 -34.34 -40.02 -55.00
N CYS A 383 -34.62 -38.71 -54.95
CA CYS A 383 -34.11 -37.83 -53.90
C CYS A 383 -35.02 -37.78 -52.67
N ALA A 384 -34.42 -37.58 -51.49
CA ALA A 384 -35.16 -37.52 -50.24
C ALA A 384 -35.95 -36.21 -50.11
N SER A 385 -37.28 -36.31 -50.05
CA SER A 385 -38.16 -35.14 -50.00
C SER A 385 -38.12 -34.42 -48.65
N GLN A 386 -37.89 -33.10 -48.67
CA GLN A 386 -37.88 -32.22 -47.48
C GLN A 386 -39.18 -31.41 -47.32
N GLY A 387 -40.16 -31.60 -48.20
CA GLY A 387 -41.46 -30.95 -48.13
C GLY A 387 -41.99 -30.51 -49.50
N ASN A 388 -43.30 -30.29 -49.57
CA ASN A 388 -43.97 -29.83 -50.78
C ASN A 388 -44.09 -28.29 -50.83
N PHE A 389 -44.62 -27.77 -51.92
CA PHE A 389 -44.81 -26.33 -52.13
C PHE A 389 -45.53 -25.56 -51.01
N LEU A 390 -46.42 -26.21 -50.23
CA LEU A 390 -47.13 -25.56 -49.11
C LEU A 390 -46.27 -25.45 -47.85
N SER A 391 -45.33 -26.37 -47.68
CA SER A 391 -44.48 -26.43 -46.48
C SER A 391 -43.18 -25.66 -46.63
N VAL A 392 -42.63 -25.56 -47.84
CA VAL A 392 -41.27 -25.01 -48.05
C VAL A 392 -41.25 -23.60 -48.65
N TYR A 393 -42.25 -23.21 -49.44
CA TYR A 393 -42.30 -21.88 -50.03
C TYR A 393 -43.28 -20.95 -49.31
N PRO A 394 -43.01 -19.63 -49.31
CA PRO A 394 -43.95 -18.64 -48.79
C PRO A 394 -45.31 -18.69 -49.51
N ALA A 395 -46.39 -18.40 -48.78
CA ALA A 395 -47.74 -18.34 -49.35
C ALA A 395 -47.88 -17.32 -50.50
N THR A 396 -46.99 -16.34 -50.58
CA THR A 396 -46.92 -15.35 -51.67
C THR A 396 -46.55 -15.96 -53.02
N TRP A 397 -45.94 -17.15 -53.05
CA TRP A 397 -45.61 -17.89 -54.27
C TRP A 397 -46.82 -18.62 -54.88
N GLN A 398 -47.98 -18.64 -54.20
CA GLN A 398 -49.20 -19.33 -54.66
C GLN A 398 -50.05 -18.43 -55.56
N VAL A 399 -49.42 -17.87 -56.60
CA VAL A 399 -50.04 -16.95 -57.56
C VAL A 399 -49.51 -17.20 -58.96
N SER A 400 -50.30 -16.89 -59.99
CA SER A 400 -49.89 -17.07 -61.40
C SER A 400 -49.19 -15.85 -62.01
N THR A 401 -48.87 -14.84 -61.20
CA THR A 401 -48.35 -13.54 -61.69
C THR A 401 -46.85 -13.65 -61.95
N ALA A 402 -46.38 -13.21 -63.13
CA ALA A 402 -44.95 -13.11 -63.41
C ALA A 402 -44.30 -12.02 -62.56
N GLY A 403 -43.05 -12.23 -62.12
CA GLY A 403 -42.34 -11.28 -61.28
C GLY A 403 -41.20 -11.89 -60.47
N LEU A 404 -40.66 -11.08 -59.54
CA LEU A 404 -39.60 -11.48 -58.63
C LEU A 404 -40.18 -12.10 -57.35
N TYR A 405 -39.57 -13.20 -56.94
CA TYR A 405 -39.90 -13.98 -55.77
C TYR A 405 -38.61 -14.34 -55.04
N ASN A 406 -38.63 -14.24 -53.71
CA ASN A 406 -37.52 -14.68 -52.86
C ASN A 406 -38.05 -15.70 -51.83
N ALA A 407 -37.23 -16.69 -51.51
CA ALA A 407 -37.48 -17.65 -50.44
C ALA A 407 -36.16 -18.07 -49.79
N VAL A 408 -36.22 -18.37 -48.50
CA VAL A 408 -35.14 -19.04 -47.76
C VAL A 408 -35.72 -20.32 -47.19
N VAL A 409 -35.12 -21.46 -47.56
CA VAL A 409 -35.54 -22.79 -47.11
C VAL A 409 -34.52 -23.28 -46.09
N ASP A 410 -34.96 -23.47 -44.85
CA ASP A 410 -34.13 -24.06 -43.80
C ASP A 410 -34.01 -25.57 -44.04
N LEU A 411 -32.77 -26.04 -44.20
CA LEU A 411 -32.43 -27.45 -44.39
C LEU A 411 -31.48 -27.97 -43.30
N SER A 412 -31.30 -27.23 -42.21
CA SER A 412 -30.41 -27.62 -41.12
C SER A 412 -30.75 -28.98 -40.51
N GLY A 413 -32.04 -29.36 -40.51
CA GLY A 413 -32.52 -30.67 -40.06
C GLY A 413 -32.32 -31.82 -41.05
N ALA A 414 -31.87 -31.54 -42.29
CA ALA A 414 -31.62 -32.56 -43.30
C ALA A 414 -30.21 -33.17 -43.20
N GLU A 415 -29.29 -32.52 -42.45
CA GLU A 415 -27.91 -32.99 -42.19
C GLU A 415 -27.11 -33.34 -43.46
N VAL A 416 -27.42 -32.69 -44.59
CA VAL A 416 -26.75 -32.94 -45.87
C VAL A 416 -25.37 -32.28 -45.86
N SER A 417 -24.33 -33.11 -45.87
CA SER A 417 -22.93 -32.68 -45.83
C SER A 417 -22.11 -33.41 -46.87
N GLY A 418 -20.99 -32.82 -47.25
CA GLY A 418 -20.09 -33.43 -48.20
C GLY A 418 -18.94 -32.52 -48.59
N ASP A 419 -17.97 -33.14 -49.24
CA ASP A 419 -16.75 -32.52 -49.75
C ASP A 419 -16.57 -32.97 -51.21
N GLY A 420 -16.69 -32.02 -52.15
CA GLY A 420 -16.53 -32.27 -53.59
C GLY A 420 -17.62 -31.60 -54.43
N ASP A 421 -18.12 -32.31 -55.43
CA ASP A 421 -19.08 -31.78 -56.40
C ASP A 421 -20.51 -31.76 -55.85
N TRP A 422 -21.08 -30.56 -55.72
CA TRP A 422 -22.50 -30.33 -55.41
C TRP A 422 -23.28 -30.09 -56.69
N THR A 423 -24.45 -30.71 -56.82
CA THR A 423 -25.25 -30.62 -58.04
C THR A 423 -26.63 -30.01 -57.79
N LEU A 424 -27.16 -29.26 -58.76
CA LEU A 424 -28.48 -28.63 -58.72
C LEU A 424 -29.27 -28.91 -59.99
N THR A 425 -30.52 -29.36 -59.83
CA THR A 425 -31.48 -29.50 -60.93
C THR A 425 -32.83 -28.92 -60.53
N ILE A 426 -33.48 -28.21 -61.46
CA ILE A 426 -34.80 -27.59 -61.26
C ILE A 426 -35.84 -28.38 -62.06
N VAL A 427 -36.99 -28.65 -61.47
CA VAL A 427 -38.10 -29.36 -62.13
C VAL A 427 -39.38 -28.55 -62.03
N ASN A 428 -40.17 -28.52 -63.10
CA ASN A 428 -41.55 -28.02 -63.03
C ASN A 428 -42.44 -29.06 -62.35
N GLY A 429 -42.72 -28.84 -61.07
CA GLY A 429 -43.44 -29.75 -60.20
C GLY A 429 -44.96 -29.79 -60.38
N TRP A 430 -45.52 -29.01 -61.31
CA TRP A 430 -46.91 -29.17 -61.74
C TRP A 430 -46.96 -29.95 -63.06
N THR A 431 -47.20 -31.25 -62.95
CA THR A 431 -47.12 -32.20 -64.07
C THR A 431 -48.15 -31.96 -65.19
N ALA A 432 -49.19 -31.15 -64.96
CA ALA A 432 -50.15 -30.76 -65.98
C ALA A 432 -49.87 -29.37 -66.60
N SER A 433 -48.76 -28.73 -66.22
CA SER A 433 -48.33 -27.45 -66.80
C SER A 433 -48.04 -27.60 -68.29
N SER A 434 -48.43 -26.59 -69.07
CA SER A 434 -48.06 -26.48 -70.49
C SER A 434 -46.75 -25.73 -70.73
N GLY A 435 -46.08 -25.27 -69.66
CA GLY A 435 -44.81 -24.54 -69.74
C GLY A 435 -44.75 -23.31 -68.84
N ALA A 436 -43.63 -23.09 -68.15
CA ALA A 436 -43.32 -21.84 -67.46
C ALA A 436 -41.82 -21.53 -67.56
N GLY A 437 -41.48 -20.26 -67.73
CA GLY A 437 -40.11 -19.76 -67.79
C GLY A 437 -39.62 -19.27 -66.43
N PHE A 438 -38.31 -19.33 -66.20
CA PHE A 438 -37.69 -18.74 -65.02
C PHE A 438 -36.23 -18.36 -65.22
N VAL A 439 -35.77 -17.41 -64.42
CA VAL A 439 -34.35 -17.12 -64.15
C VAL A 439 -34.18 -17.17 -62.63
N THR A 440 -33.26 -17.97 -62.12
CA THR A 440 -33.08 -18.14 -60.67
C THR A 440 -31.62 -18.12 -60.27
N SER A 441 -31.33 -17.49 -59.14
CA SER A 441 -30.07 -17.62 -58.40
C SER A 441 -30.35 -18.42 -57.13
N ILE A 442 -29.58 -19.47 -56.87
CA ILE A 442 -29.74 -20.33 -55.70
C ILE A 442 -28.42 -20.40 -54.95
N SER A 443 -28.45 -20.07 -53.67
CA SER A 443 -27.29 -20.06 -52.79
C SER A 443 -27.43 -21.15 -51.74
N LEU A 444 -26.46 -22.05 -51.64
CA LEU A 444 -26.42 -23.10 -50.61
C LEU A 444 -25.55 -22.63 -49.45
N SER A 445 -26.17 -22.12 -48.39
CA SER A 445 -25.44 -21.62 -47.23
C SER A 445 -24.89 -22.76 -46.38
N GLY A 446 -23.66 -22.63 -45.89
CA GLY A 446 -22.91 -23.65 -45.13
C GLY A 446 -22.01 -24.53 -45.99
N ILE A 447 -21.94 -24.30 -47.31
CA ILE A 447 -20.98 -24.92 -48.23
C ILE A 447 -19.96 -23.88 -48.68
N CYS A 448 -18.70 -24.22 -48.53
CA CYS A 448 -17.57 -23.36 -48.85
C CYS A 448 -17.04 -23.70 -50.24
N PRO A 449 -17.00 -22.77 -51.22
CA PRO A 449 -16.53 -23.10 -52.56
C PRO A 449 -15.05 -23.47 -52.57
N TYR A 450 -14.68 -24.45 -53.39
CA TYR A 450 -13.29 -24.67 -53.78
C TYR A 450 -12.92 -23.67 -54.88
N GLU A 451 -12.61 -22.44 -54.48
CA GLU A 451 -11.94 -21.46 -55.35
C GLU A 451 -10.57 -21.12 -54.73
N PHE A 452 -9.74 -22.13 -54.53
CA PHE A 452 -8.35 -21.89 -54.12
C PHE A 452 -7.43 -22.97 -54.70
N THR A 453 -6.51 -22.53 -55.55
CA THR A 453 -5.31 -23.30 -55.83
C THR A 453 -4.28 -22.83 -54.82
N GLU A 454 -3.89 -23.68 -53.87
CA GLU A 454 -2.75 -23.41 -53.00
C GLU A 454 -1.49 -23.30 -53.88
N LEU A 455 -0.94 -22.09 -53.95
CA LEU A 455 0.35 -21.78 -54.52
C LEU A 455 1.31 -21.63 -53.34
N LEU A 456 1.93 -22.75 -52.98
CA LEU A 456 2.98 -22.82 -51.96
C LEU A 456 4.21 -22.01 -52.39
N GLY A 457 4.75 -21.21 -51.47
CA GLY A 457 6.01 -20.49 -51.64
C GLY A 457 6.20 -19.40 -50.58
N CYS A 458 7.33 -18.69 -50.64
CA CYS A 458 7.60 -17.62 -49.67
C CYS A 458 6.69 -16.41 -49.88
N THR A 459 5.93 -16.05 -48.84
CA THR A 459 4.94 -14.97 -48.83
C THR A 459 5.45 -13.66 -48.21
N ASP A 460 6.62 -13.70 -47.54
CA ASP A 460 7.23 -12.52 -46.93
C ASP A 460 7.95 -11.66 -47.98
N PHE A 461 7.47 -10.44 -48.19
CA PHE A 461 8.04 -9.48 -49.14
C PHE A 461 9.47 -9.02 -48.80
N THR A 462 9.96 -9.31 -47.60
CA THR A 462 11.31 -8.99 -47.13
C THR A 462 12.33 -10.12 -47.36
N ALA A 463 11.86 -11.34 -47.63
CA ALA A 463 12.71 -12.46 -48.01
C ALA A 463 13.25 -12.30 -49.44
N CYS A 464 14.47 -12.77 -49.69
CA CYS A 464 15.10 -12.63 -50.99
C CYS A 464 14.50 -13.55 -52.08
N ASN A 465 13.70 -14.54 -51.68
CA ASN A 465 12.95 -15.45 -52.57
C ASN A 465 11.43 -15.27 -52.44
N TYR A 466 10.97 -14.07 -52.07
CA TYR A 466 9.55 -13.72 -52.10
C TYR A 466 8.89 -14.08 -53.44
N GLU A 467 7.82 -14.86 -53.38
CA GLU A 467 7.03 -15.28 -54.53
C GLU A 467 5.67 -14.56 -54.52
N PRO A 468 5.48 -13.52 -55.35
CA PRO A 468 4.25 -12.71 -55.33
C PRO A 468 2.99 -13.46 -55.79
N SER A 469 3.14 -14.64 -56.38
CA SER A 469 2.02 -15.55 -56.69
C SER A 469 1.74 -16.58 -55.61
N ALA A 470 2.62 -16.72 -54.61
CA ALA A 470 2.36 -17.61 -53.48
C ALA A 470 1.26 -17.03 -52.61
N ASN A 471 0.32 -17.89 -52.23
CA ASN A 471 -0.81 -17.54 -51.35
C ASN A 471 -0.80 -18.36 -50.06
N THR A 472 0.15 -19.29 -49.91
CA THR A 472 0.34 -20.14 -48.73
C THR A 472 1.85 -20.26 -48.45
N GLU A 473 2.28 -19.85 -47.25
CA GLU A 473 3.67 -19.98 -46.81
C GLU A 473 4.04 -21.44 -46.58
N ASP A 474 5.12 -21.91 -47.20
CA ASP A 474 5.58 -23.30 -47.12
C ASP A 474 6.89 -23.48 -46.33
N GLY A 475 7.37 -22.40 -45.70
CA GLY A 475 8.62 -22.37 -44.95
C GLY A 475 9.85 -22.25 -45.85
N SER A 476 9.68 -21.93 -47.13
CA SER A 476 10.78 -21.73 -48.06
C SER A 476 11.44 -20.36 -47.95
N CYS A 477 10.93 -19.41 -47.16
CA CYS A 477 11.53 -18.07 -47.07
C CYS A 477 13.00 -18.06 -46.63
N LEU A 478 13.81 -17.37 -47.43
CA LEU A 478 15.24 -17.19 -47.25
C LEU A 478 15.51 -15.70 -47.02
N TYR A 479 16.18 -15.38 -45.91
CA TYR A 479 16.45 -14.00 -45.49
C TYR A 479 17.90 -13.58 -45.73
N SER A 480 18.70 -14.45 -46.33
CA SER A 480 20.11 -14.20 -46.60
C SER A 480 20.40 -14.36 -48.09
N VAL A 481 21.08 -13.35 -48.63
CA VAL A 481 21.78 -13.43 -49.90
C VAL A 481 23.24 -13.77 -49.59
N ASP A 482 23.84 -14.65 -50.39
CA ASP A 482 25.28 -14.88 -50.31
C ASP A 482 26.06 -13.66 -50.83
N ALA A 483 27.40 -13.69 -50.73
CA ALA A 483 28.24 -12.57 -51.12
C ALA A 483 28.20 -12.23 -52.63
N ILE A 484 27.61 -13.10 -53.46
CA ILE A 484 27.38 -12.88 -54.89
C ILE A 484 25.92 -12.53 -55.22
N GLY A 485 25.06 -12.36 -54.20
CA GLY A 485 23.68 -11.90 -54.33
C GLY A 485 22.66 -13.00 -54.64
N VAL A 486 23.01 -14.27 -54.45
CA VAL A 486 22.10 -15.41 -54.64
C VAL A 486 21.36 -15.71 -53.34
N CYS A 487 20.03 -15.79 -53.42
CA CYS A 487 19.18 -16.07 -52.28
C CYS A 487 19.34 -17.53 -51.81
N GLY A 488 19.74 -17.73 -50.56
CA GLY A 488 19.97 -19.07 -49.96
C GLY A 488 21.13 -19.87 -50.56
N GLY A 489 22.11 -19.22 -51.20
CA GLY A 489 23.26 -19.88 -51.81
C GLY A 489 24.23 -20.54 -50.80
N ASP A 490 24.80 -21.68 -51.22
CA ASP A 490 25.63 -22.59 -50.41
C ASP A 490 27.13 -22.21 -50.34
N CYS A 491 27.53 -21.14 -51.02
CA CYS A 491 28.91 -20.61 -51.10
C CYS A 491 30.00 -21.69 -51.33
N GLU A 492 30.20 -22.15 -52.58
CA GLU A 492 31.29 -23.09 -52.92
C GLU A 492 32.71 -22.45 -52.95
N SER A 493 32.91 -21.24 -52.41
CA SER A 493 34.19 -20.50 -52.44
C SER A 493 34.53 -19.83 -51.10
N ASP A 494 34.46 -20.61 -50.02
CA ASP A 494 35.03 -20.29 -48.69
C ASP A 494 36.34 -21.08 -48.53
N SER A 495 37.47 -20.51 -48.95
CA SER A 495 38.77 -21.21 -49.00
C SER A 495 39.49 -21.22 -47.65
N ASP A 496 39.18 -20.31 -46.74
CA ASP A 496 39.80 -20.25 -45.41
C ASP A 496 38.89 -20.69 -44.25
N ASN A 497 37.65 -21.07 -44.56
CA ASN A 497 36.68 -21.70 -43.67
C ASN A 497 36.23 -20.80 -42.51
N ASP A 498 36.23 -19.48 -42.70
CA ASP A 498 35.83 -18.51 -41.68
C ASP A 498 34.32 -18.20 -41.66
N GLY A 499 33.55 -18.74 -42.61
CA GLY A 499 32.11 -18.56 -42.73
C GLY A 499 31.68 -17.29 -43.46
N ILE A 500 32.63 -16.60 -44.11
CA ILE A 500 32.41 -15.49 -45.04
C ILE A 500 32.94 -15.91 -46.41
N CYS A 501 32.20 -15.60 -47.48
CA CYS A 501 32.63 -15.96 -48.83
C CYS A 501 33.78 -15.08 -49.32
N ASP A 502 34.84 -15.69 -49.86
CA ASP A 502 36.00 -15.02 -50.44
C ASP A 502 35.62 -14.32 -51.77
N LEU A 503 35.30 -13.03 -51.71
CA LEU A 503 35.12 -12.22 -52.92
C LEU A 503 36.49 -11.67 -53.33
N GLN A 504 37.11 -12.24 -54.37
CA GLN A 504 38.36 -11.67 -54.91
C GLN A 504 38.08 -10.31 -55.56
N LEU A 505 38.23 -9.22 -54.80
CA LEU A 505 38.14 -7.84 -55.27
C LEU A 505 39.45 -7.11 -55.01
N CYS A 506 40.31 -7.06 -56.03
CA CYS A 506 41.24 -5.96 -56.31
C CYS A 506 41.96 -6.21 -57.64
N VAL A 507 41.22 -6.23 -58.74
CA VAL A 507 41.81 -6.46 -60.08
C VAL A 507 42.70 -5.31 -60.54
N GLU A 508 42.55 -4.14 -59.91
CA GLU A 508 43.33 -2.93 -60.17
C GLU A 508 44.71 -2.88 -59.46
N ASP A 509 44.99 -3.77 -58.50
CA ASP A 509 46.34 -3.93 -57.90
C ASP A 509 47.19 -4.88 -58.75
N LEU A 510 47.68 -4.33 -59.87
CA LEU A 510 48.38 -5.10 -60.89
C LEU A 510 49.77 -5.59 -60.46
N ASN A 511 50.36 -4.99 -59.43
CA ASN A 511 51.68 -5.40 -58.92
C ASN A 511 51.59 -6.22 -57.61
N SER A 512 50.39 -6.34 -57.04
CA SER A 512 50.07 -7.11 -55.83
C SER A 512 50.82 -6.63 -54.58
N ASP A 513 51.02 -5.32 -54.42
CA ASP A 513 51.62 -4.72 -53.22
C ASP A 513 50.59 -4.28 -52.17
N GLY A 514 49.30 -4.48 -52.46
CA GLY A 514 48.17 -4.20 -51.58
C GLY A 514 47.64 -2.79 -51.64
N ILE A 515 48.15 -1.96 -52.56
CA ILE A 515 47.70 -0.58 -52.71
C ILE A 515 47.61 -0.24 -54.19
N ILE A 516 46.45 0.27 -54.62
CA ILE A 516 46.30 0.77 -55.99
C ILE A 516 47.03 2.10 -56.10
N SER A 517 48.26 2.04 -56.61
CA SER A 517 49.22 3.14 -56.55
C SER A 517 49.58 3.64 -57.95
N VAL A 518 50.49 4.62 -58.01
CA VAL A 518 51.01 5.12 -59.29
C VAL A 518 51.72 3.99 -60.05
N GLN A 519 52.26 3.01 -59.34
CA GLN A 519 52.96 1.89 -59.94
C GLN A 519 52.02 1.01 -60.76
N ASP A 520 50.78 0.82 -60.32
CA ASP A 520 49.75 0.03 -61.00
C ASP A 520 49.24 0.75 -62.24
N ILE A 521 49.05 2.08 -62.15
CA ILE A 521 48.77 2.92 -63.33
C ILE A 521 49.89 2.80 -64.36
N LEU A 522 51.15 2.79 -63.93
CA LEU A 522 52.27 2.62 -64.86
C LEU A 522 52.31 1.22 -65.46
N THR A 523 51.93 0.19 -64.71
CA THR A 523 51.80 -1.19 -65.19
C THR A 523 50.69 -1.29 -66.24
N LEU A 524 49.50 -0.75 -65.97
CA LEU A 524 48.40 -0.70 -66.93
C LEU A 524 48.76 0.12 -68.18
N LEU A 525 49.38 1.29 -67.99
CA LEU A 525 49.81 2.15 -69.11
C LEU A 525 50.90 1.53 -69.97
N SER A 526 51.62 0.53 -69.46
CA SER A 526 52.64 -0.18 -70.25
C SER A 526 52.04 -1.01 -71.39
N ASP A 527 50.77 -1.42 -71.25
CA ASP A 527 50.03 -2.20 -72.24
C ASP A 527 48.92 -1.37 -72.94
N PHE A 528 48.86 -0.06 -72.67
CA PHE A 528 47.80 0.82 -73.19
C PHE A 528 47.83 0.94 -74.72
N GLY A 529 46.67 0.69 -75.32
CA GLY A 529 46.50 0.60 -76.78
C GLY A 529 46.71 -0.80 -77.35
N CYS A 530 46.93 -1.81 -76.51
CA CYS A 530 46.82 -3.22 -76.89
C CYS A 530 45.36 -3.55 -77.27
N ASN A 531 45.15 -4.35 -78.33
CA ASN A 531 43.83 -4.65 -78.89
C ASN A 531 43.56 -6.16 -79.08
N SER A 532 44.36 -7.05 -78.48
CA SER A 532 44.10 -8.49 -78.44
C SER A 532 45.03 -9.21 -77.46
N MET A 533 44.46 -10.04 -76.56
CA MET A 533 45.19 -10.84 -75.55
C MET A 533 46.12 -9.97 -74.67
N CYS A 534 45.59 -8.88 -74.17
CA CYS A 534 46.32 -7.93 -73.33
C CYS A 534 46.37 -8.45 -71.88
N GLU A 535 47.48 -8.19 -71.20
CA GLU A 535 47.72 -8.76 -69.87
C GLU A 535 46.97 -7.98 -68.78
N TYR A 536 46.82 -6.67 -68.98
CA TYR A 536 46.26 -5.73 -67.99
C TYR A 536 44.93 -5.14 -68.43
N ASP A 537 44.12 -5.94 -69.13
CA ASP A 537 42.74 -5.64 -69.51
C ASP A 537 41.81 -5.90 -68.31
N LEU A 538 41.30 -4.82 -67.71
CA LEU A 538 40.57 -4.86 -66.44
C LEU A 538 39.08 -5.18 -66.63
N ASN A 539 38.52 -4.81 -67.77
CA ASN A 539 37.11 -5.04 -68.07
C ASN A 539 36.87 -6.33 -68.88
N LEU A 540 37.96 -7.01 -69.28
CA LEU A 540 38.01 -8.26 -70.04
C LEU A 540 37.38 -8.14 -71.44
N ASP A 541 37.44 -6.96 -72.06
CA ASP A 541 36.92 -6.72 -73.41
C ASP A 541 37.91 -7.10 -74.54
N GLY A 542 39.11 -7.51 -74.17
CA GLY A 542 40.20 -7.95 -75.04
C GLY A 542 41.18 -6.84 -75.42
N ALA A 543 41.02 -5.61 -74.93
CA ALA A 543 41.87 -4.46 -75.20
C ALA A 543 42.23 -3.70 -73.91
N VAL A 544 43.33 -2.95 -73.91
CA VAL A 544 43.64 -1.98 -72.84
C VAL A 544 43.40 -0.59 -73.39
N SER A 545 42.32 0.03 -72.93
CA SER A 545 41.78 1.26 -73.47
C SER A 545 41.64 2.34 -72.38
N ILE A 546 41.07 3.49 -72.77
CA ILE A 546 40.71 4.54 -71.82
C ILE A 546 39.73 4.02 -70.76
N VAL A 547 38.90 3.01 -71.08
CA VAL A 547 37.94 2.45 -70.13
C VAL A 547 38.65 1.79 -68.96
N ASP A 548 39.68 0.98 -69.24
CA ASP A 548 40.50 0.30 -68.23
C ASP A 548 41.26 1.30 -67.37
N LEU A 549 41.82 2.34 -67.99
CA LEU A 549 42.49 3.41 -67.25
C LEU A 549 41.50 4.18 -66.35
N LEU A 550 40.26 4.40 -66.79
CA LEU A 550 39.23 5.05 -65.98
C LEU A 550 38.76 4.16 -64.83
N MET A 551 38.71 2.84 -65.02
CA MET A 551 38.42 1.89 -63.93
C MET A 551 39.53 1.92 -62.88
N MET A 552 40.79 1.88 -63.31
CA MET A 552 41.93 2.00 -62.41
C MET A 552 41.97 3.34 -61.66
N LEU A 553 41.65 4.45 -62.32
CA LEU A 553 41.60 5.77 -61.68
C LEU A 553 40.43 5.92 -60.68
N GLN A 554 39.35 5.17 -60.84
CA GLN A 554 38.24 5.17 -59.88
C GLN A 554 38.65 4.53 -58.55
N ALA A 555 39.50 3.50 -58.60
CA ALA A 555 39.97 2.78 -57.43
C ALA A 555 41.33 3.31 -56.89
N PHE A 556 41.95 4.29 -57.55
CA PHE A 556 43.28 4.81 -57.19
C PHE A 556 43.36 5.33 -55.74
N GLY A 557 44.37 4.84 -55.01
CA GLY A 557 44.61 5.17 -53.61
C GLY A 557 43.85 4.28 -52.62
N SER A 558 43.10 3.28 -53.09
CA SER A 558 42.44 2.30 -52.23
C SER A 558 43.45 1.25 -51.75
N LEU A 559 43.25 0.76 -50.53
CA LEU A 559 43.95 -0.41 -50.00
C LEU A 559 43.19 -1.66 -50.43
N CYS A 560 43.94 -2.65 -50.87
CA CYS A 560 43.44 -3.97 -51.19
C CYS A 560 43.77 -4.90 -50.03
N ASP A 561 42.77 -5.60 -49.51
CA ASP A 561 43.02 -6.69 -48.59
C ASP A 561 43.60 -7.85 -49.40
N ILE A 562 44.93 -7.88 -49.46
CA ILE A 562 45.67 -9.06 -49.92
C ILE A 562 45.64 -10.08 -48.76
N PRO A 563 45.48 -11.38 -49.05
CA PRO A 563 45.59 -12.44 -48.06
C PRO A 563 46.85 -12.39 -47.18
#